data_AF-F9S2F9-F1
#
_entry.id   AF-F9S2F9-F1
#
_cell.length_a   1.000
_cell.length_b   1.000
_cell.length_c   1.000
_cell.angle_alpha   90.00
_cell.angle_beta   90.00
_cell.angle_gamma   90.00
#
_symmetry.space_group_name_H-M   'P 1'
#
loop_
_entity.id
_entity.type
_entity.pdbx_description
1 polymer ?
#
loop_
_entity_poly.entity_id
_entity_poly.type
_entity_poly.pdbx_seq_one_letter_code
_entity_poly.pdbx_strand_id
1 'polypeptide(L)'
;MRSNVFKISAIAATIAASFGAQAALYNVVEINESVTDAYGLGGYKTEYHGTSVESVTVPGGNPLGCFDNTYSCPDSKISAETRNWPAGLSYREEVPFAMDNGFDYSPYDQTEFENYCDGQLGYAICDTWAQKQYAGYAKDDGSVPNSRAFVEGSPWVSDTNAVINSIAPTGEPVGNKRVGTLRNQAFSSVILTGLGASPAIVATHAWKTDGAYTVGSVSREKGNDEGTWFYSKAVIWHGSSAYELNFANGGDDISDNRLSQASIRDFYINGTEFYGVGYNTYSDQRMDATVFKGDTANLAGLSSTQVSGANGGSDYIFTNSVVSSINKNKIAVGSAKLSKSNPANGSAANRLFYVSNVASPSATYFSDGVFANDAGGTIGAINNFNEVVGSVDMTRGREIDGTPRPKRGFIYPLNVDGTESRRSQIFQNRSWLLDDLTNGINANNEFRIIDASDINDAGIISATALKCEGGYDTTEIDSLCKGGDIGVETVVAVKMIPIANESQRSITTRDYRSNSESGSVERQGASLGWLALGLLTLLGFRRKA
;
A
#
# COMPACT_ATOMS: atom_id res chain seq x y z
N MET A 1 41.93 -26.28 -12.21
CA MET A 1 41.34 -25.55 -13.36
C MET A 1 40.04 -24.93 -12.89
N ARG A 2 40.01 -23.59 -12.74
CA ARG A 2 38.84 -22.82 -12.30
C ARG A 2 37.89 -22.68 -13.48
N SER A 3 36.68 -23.21 -13.34
CA SER A 3 35.55 -22.90 -14.22
C SER A 3 35.02 -21.54 -13.82
N ASN A 4 35.31 -20.51 -14.62
CA ASN A 4 34.65 -19.23 -14.52
C ASN A 4 33.28 -19.36 -15.17
N VAL A 5 32.26 -19.62 -14.34
CA VAL A 5 30.87 -19.46 -14.74
C VAL A 5 30.64 -17.97 -14.98
N PHE A 6 30.56 -17.59 -16.25
CA PHE A 6 30.15 -16.26 -16.69
C PHE A 6 28.73 -16.01 -16.18
N LYS A 7 28.59 -15.11 -15.19
CA LYS A 7 27.29 -14.59 -14.75
C LYS A 7 26.78 -13.62 -15.81
N ILE A 8 25.83 -14.08 -16.63
CA ILE A 8 25.09 -13.20 -17.54
C ILE A 8 23.99 -12.53 -16.71
N SER A 9 24.29 -11.36 -16.17
CA SER A 9 23.30 -10.42 -15.61
C SER A 9 22.92 -9.43 -16.72
N ALA A 10 22.00 -9.84 -17.59
CA ALA A 10 21.37 -8.97 -18.57
C ALA A 10 20.00 -9.55 -18.93
N ILE A 11 19.01 -9.34 -18.06
CA ILE A 11 17.61 -9.44 -18.47
C ILE A 11 17.30 -8.14 -19.23
N ALA A 12 17.81 -8.04 -20.46
CA ALA A 12 17.19 -7.15 -21.42
C ALA A 12 15.88 -7.83 -21.81
N ALA A 13 14.78 -7.44 -21.16
CA ALA A 13 13.43 -7.84 -21.53
C ALA A 13 13.10 -7.30 -22.93
N THR A 14 13.66 -7.93 -23.95
CA THR A 14 13.24 -7.75 -25.34
C THR A 14 11.95 -8.55 -25.46
N ILE A 15 10.84 -7.96 -25.01
CA ILE A 15 9.49 -8.51 -25.24
C ILE A 15 9.20 -8.35 -26.73
N ALA A 16 9.79 -9.21 -27.55
CA ALA A 16 9.38 -9.43 -28.92
C ALA A 16 8.31 -10.52 -28.93
N ALA A 17 7.17 -10.25 -28.28
CA ALA A 17 5.97 -11.04 -28.47
C ALA A 17 5.25 -10.51 -29.71
N SER A 18 5.20 -11.32 -30.75
CA SER A 18 4.35 -11.12 -31.91
C SER A 18 2.89 -11.34 -31.48
N PHE A 19 2.25 -10.30 -30.97
CA PHE A 19 0.83 -10.36 -30.58
C PHE A 19 -0.05 -10.32 -31.84
N GLY A 20 -0.70 -11.44 -32.15
CA GLY A 20 -1.96 -11.38 -32.90
C GLY A 20 -3.04 -10.78 -32.00
N ALA A 21 -3.70 -9.70 -32.43
CA ALA A 21 -4.97 -9.13 -31.94
C ALA A 21 -5.31 -9.22 -30.42
N GLN A 22 -4.32 -9.10 -29.51
CA GLN A 22 -4.48 -9.09 -28.06
C GLN A 22 -3.97 -7.75 -27.52
N ALA A 23 -4.83 -6.98 -26.84
CA ALA A 23 -4.55 -5.62 -26.40
C ALA A 23 -4.92 -5.44 -24.92
N ALA A 24 -4.04 -4.81 -24.15
CA ALA A 24 -4.22 -4.45 -22.75
C ALA A 24 -3.44 -3.14 -22.50
N LEU A 25 -3.54 -2.55 -21.31
CA LEU A 25 -2.75 -1.37 -20.98
C LEU A 25 -1.40 -1.71 -20.33
N TYR A 26 -1.34 -2.84 -19.61
CA TYR A 26 -0.16 -3.31 -18.88
C TYR A 26 0.18 -4.77 -19.20
N ASN A 27 1.46 -5.08 -19.23
CA ASN A 27 1.97 -6.44 -19.06
C ASN A 27 2.22 -6.73 -17.58
N VAL A 28 1.98 -7.97 -17.15
CA VAL A 28 2.35 -8.45 -15.81
C VAL A 28 3.58 -9.33 -15.91
N VAL A 29 4.62 -9.01 -15.14
CA VAL A 29 5.88 -9.75 -15.11
C VAL A 29 6.18 -10.17 -13.67
N GLU A 30 6.13 -11.47 -13.40
CA GLU A 30 6.59 -12.02 -12.11
C GLU A 30 8.11 -11.92 -12.00
N ILE A 31 8.62 -11.55 -10.82
CA ILE A 31 10.07 -11.50 -10.57
C ILE A 31 10.65 -12.91 -10.41
N ASN A 32 11.91 -13.09 -10.81
CA ASN A 32 12.55 -14.41 -10.85
C ASN A 32 12.66 -15.08 -9.46
N GLU A 33 12.86 -14.31 -8.40
CA GLU A 33 12.94 -14.80 -7.03
C GLU A 33 11.63 -15.45 -6.57
N SER A 34 10.48 -14.91 -7.01
CA SER A 34 9.16 -15.49 -6.77
C SER A 34 8.97 -16.77 -7.59
N VAL A 35 9.33 -16.73 -8.88
CA VAL A 35 9.21 -17.90 -9.78
C VAL A 35 10.02 -19.10 -9.29
N THR A 36 11.22 -18.85 -8.76
CA THR A 36 12.15 -19.90 -8.34
C THR A 36 12.04 -20.24 -6.86
N ASP A 37 11.14 -19.57 -6.12
CA ASP A 37 11.05 -19.61 -4.66
C ASP A 37 12.42 -19.44 -3.98
N ALA A 38 13.24 -18.51 -4.49
CA ALA A 38 14.65 -18.38 -4.11
C ALA A 38 14.87 -18.15 -2.60
N TYR A 39 13.88 -17.55 -1.94
CA TYR A 39 13.91 -17.18 -0.52
C TYR A 39 12.84 -17.89 0.31
N GLY A 40 12.23 -18.93 -0.25
CA GLY A 40 11.24 -19.73 0.43
C GLY A 40 11.80 -20.49 1.61
N LEU A 41 10.95 -20.69 2.62
CA LEU A 41 11.27 -21.62 3.69
C LEU A 41 10.72 -23.01 3.34
N GLY A 42 11.62 -23.96 3.15
CA GLY A 42 11.25 -25.35 2.87
C GLY A 42 10.24 -25.89 3.90
N GLY A 43 9.18 -26.53 3.40
CA GLY A 43 8.07 -27.03 4.23
C GLY A 43 6.93 -26.03 4.44
N TYR A 44 7.06 -24.79 3.96
CA TYR A 44 6.01 -23.77 3.97
C TYR A 44 5.65 -23.35 2.55
N LYS A 45 4.45 -22.80 2.38
CA LYS A 45 4.04 -22.12 1.15
C LYS A 45 4.39 -20.64 1.31
N THR A 46 5.54 -20.25 0.77
CA THR A 46 6.02 -18.87 0.85
C THR A 46 5.25 -17.98 -0.13
N GLU A 47 4.72 -16.89 0.37
CA GLU A 47 4.14 -15.80 -0.40
C GLU A 47 5.21 -14.74 -0.70
N TYR A 48 5.17 -14.12 -1.88
CA TYR A 48 6.00 -12.98 -2.23
C TYR A 48 5.11 -11.75 -2.44
N HIS A 49 5.42 -10.66 -1.72
CA HIS A 49 4.66 -9.41 -1.76
C HIS A 49 5.56 -8.31 -2.32
N GLY A 50 5.16 -7.66 -3.42
CA GLY A 50 5.88 -6.50 -3.96
C GLY A 50 5.69 -5.28 -3.06
N THR A 51 6.74 -4.49 -2.82
CA THR A 51 6.69 -3.41 -1.81
C THR A 51 7.07 -2.03 -2.31
N SER A 52 8.06 -1.90 -3.18
CA SER A 52 8.42 -0.60 -3.78
C SER A 52 9.02 -0.77 -5.17
N VAL A 53 9.10 0.31 -5.94
CA VAL A 53 9.72 0.34 -7.28
C VAL A 53 10.83 1.39 -7.33
N GLU A 54 11.90 1.09 -8.06
CA GLU A 54 12.96 2.06 -8.31
C GLU A 54 12.39 3.34 -8.94
N SER A 55 12.88 4.47 -8.44
CA SER A 55 12.55 5.78 -8.98
C SER A 55 13.23 5.96 -10.34
N VAL A 56 12.47 5.80 -11.42
CA VAL A 56 12.97 5.98 -12.78
C VAL A 56 12.05 6.88 -13.59
N THR A 57 12.64 7.78 -14.36
CA THR A 57 11.99 8.57 -15.39
C THR A 57 12.49 8.16 -16.76
N VAL A 58 11.62 8.16 -17.77
CA VAL A 58 12.05 7.98 -19.16
C VAL A 58 12.91 9.17 -19.65
N PRO A 59 13.87 8.96 -20.56
CA PRO A 59 14.71 10.02 -21.10
C PRO A 59 13.91 11.21 -21.67
N GLY A 60 14.51 12.40 -21.61
CA GLY A 60 13.93 13.62 -22.18
C GLY A 60 12.73 14.19 -21.41
N GLY A 61 12.39 13.63 -20.25
CA GLY A 61 11.25 14.08 -19.44
C GLY A 61 9.90 13.83 -20.12
N ASN A 62 9.81 12.78 -20.94
CA ASN A 62 8.58 12.46 -21.64
C ASN A 62 7.44 12.19 -20.63
N PRO A 63 6.38 13.01 -20.63
CA PRO A 63 5.31 12.91 -19.64
C PRO A 63 4.49 11.63 -19.76
N LEU A 64 4.53 10.95 -20.90
CA LEU A 64 3.85 9.67 -21.10
C LEU A 64 4.61 8.48 -20.49
N GLY A 65 5.83 8.65 -19.97
CA GLY A 65 6.55 7.54 -19.36
C GLY A 65 6.75 6.38 -20.36
N CYS A 66 6.50 5.15 -19.89
CA CYS A 66 6.53 3.94 -20.71
C CYS A 66 5.28 3.73 -21.57
N PHE A 67 4.29 4.62 -21.52
CA PHE A 67 3.11 4.56 -22.39
C PHE A 67 3.37 5.09 -23.81
N ASP A 68 4.58 5.56 -24.07
CA ASP A 68 5.02 6.05 -25.37
C ASP A 68 6.21 5.21 -25.87
N ASN A 69 6.30 5.06 -27.18
CA ASN A 69 7.33 4.25 -27.85
C ASN A 69 8.54 5.07 -28.32
N THR A 70 8.57 6.38 -28.05
CA THR A 70 9.72 7.25 -28.37
C THR A 70 11.02 6.77 -27.70
N TYR A 71 10.93 6.22 -26.48
CA TYR A 71 12.07 5.69 -25.74
C TYR A 71 11.78 4.28 -25.23
N SER A 72 12.82 3.47 -25.07
CA SER A 72 12.70 2.17 -24.41
C SER A 72 12.28 2.37 -22.95
N CYS A 73 11.26 1.61 -22.52
CA CYS A 73 10.89 1.56 -21.11
C CYS A 73 12.07 1.01 -20.29
N PRO A 74 12.52 1.70 -19.23
CA PRO A 74 13.61 1.23 -18.39
C PRO A 74 13.22 -0.05 -17.64
N ASP A 75 14.19 -0.96 -17.47
CA ASP A 75 14.03 -2.11 -16.58
C ASP A 75 14.19 -1.63 -15.13
N SER A 76 13.08 -1.17 -14.55
CA SER A 76 13.04 -0.73 -13.14
C SER A 76 12.85 -1.95 -12.25
N LYS A 77 13.71 -2.09 -11.24
CA LYS A 77 13.57 -3.16 -10.25
C LYS A 77 12.49 -2.82 -9.24
N ILE A 78 11.94 -3.86 -8.64
CA ILE A 78 11.08 -3.74 -7.47
C ILE A 78 11.75 -4.38 -6.25
N SER A 79 11.35 -3.95 -5.06
CA SER A 79 11.57 -4.71 -3.84
C SER A 79 10.40 -5.64 -3.55
N ALA A 80 10.70 -6.74 -2.87
CA ALA A 80 9.70 -7.68 -2.41
C ALA A 80 10.06 -8.24 -1.02
N GLU A 81 9.05 -8.78 -0.37
CA GLU A 81 9.13 -9.41 0.95
C GLU A 81 8.45 -10.77 0.93
N THR A 82 9.05 -11.76 1.58
CA THR A 82 8.39 -13.06 1.77
C THR A 82 7.40 -13.03 2.93
N ARG A 83 6.41 -13.92 2.91
CA ARG A 83 5.58 -14.26 4.08
C ARG A 83 5.28 -15.75 4.09
N ASN A 84 5.52 -16.40 5.22
CA ASN A 84 5.18 -17.81 5.44
C ASN A 84 3.91 -17.97 6.28
N TRP A 85 3.54 -16.92 7.01
CA TRP A 85 2.34 -16.81 7.82
C TRP A 85 1.94 -15.33 7.98
N PRO A 86 0.70 -15.05 8.43
CA PRO A 86 0.30 -13.68 8.76
C PRO A 86 1.24 -13.06 9.79
N ALA A 87 1.64 -11.80 9.63
CA ALA A 87 2.53 -11.16 10.60
C ALA A 87 1.90 -11.01 12.00
N GLY A 88 0.56 -11.04 12.08
CA GLY A 88 -0.21 -10.64 13.25
C GLY A 88 -0.06 -9.14 13.47
N LEU A 89 1.02 -8.72 14.13
CA LEU A 89 1.40 -7.31 14.23
C LEU A 89 2.27 -6.90 13.04
N SER A 90 1.97 -5.77 12.42
CA SER A 90 2.73 -5.24 11.30
C SER A 90 4.22 -5.08 11.66
N TYR A 91 5.12 -5.45 10.76
CA TYR A 91 6.54 -5.11 10.87
C TYR A 91 6.83 -3.64 10.51
N ARG A 92 5.83 -2.93 9.97
CA ARG A 92 5.98 -1.58 9.40
C ARG A 92 5.45 -0.49 10.32
N GLU A 93 4.37 -0.78 11.05
CA GLU A 93 3.71 0.19 11.93
C GLU A 93 4.45 0.33 13.25
N GLU A 94 4.50 1.55 13.79
CA GLU A 94 5.11 1.83 15.09
C GLU A 94 4.31 1.18 16.22
N VAL A 95 2.98 1.26 16.16
CA VAL A 95 2.08 0.72 17.18
C VAL A 95 1.29 -0.49 16.68
N PRO A 96 0.95 -1.42 17.58
CA PRO A 96 0.05 -2.53 17.27
C PRO A 96 -1.26 -2.04 16.63
N PHE A 97 -1.69 -2.77 15.61
CA PHE A 97 -2.90 -2.48 14.82
C PHE A 97 -2.97 -1.07 14.21
N ALA A 98 -1.84 -0.32 14.17
CA ALA A 98 -1.76 1.08 13.75
C ALA A 98 -2.67 2.04 14.55
N MET A 99 -3.13 1.64 15.74
CA MET A 99 -4.05 2.43 16.55
C MET A 99 -3.92 2.23 18.07
N ASP A 100 -3.36 1.11 18.54
CA ASP A 100 -3.32 0.78 19.96
C ASP A 100 -2.18 1.53 20.66
N ASN A 101 -2.38 2.82 20.86
CA ASN A 101 -1.43 3.70 21.54
C ASN A 101 -1.63 3.75 23.07
N GLY A 102 -2.65 3.08 23.59
CA GLY A 102 -2.77 2.71 25.00
C GLY A 102 -2.07 1.38 25.33
N PHE A 103 -1.76 0.56 24.32
CA PHE A 103 -1.29 -0.82 24.49
C PHE A 103 -2.31 -1.68 25.25
N ASP A 104 -3.59 -1.38 25.04
CA ASP A 104 -4.74 -1.95 25.74
C ASP A 104 -4.96 -3.43 25.36
N TYR A 105 -4.42 -3.88 24.22
CA TYR A 105 -4.47 -5.27 23.75
C TYR A 105 -3.21 -6.07 24.13
N SER A 106 -2.39 -5.56 25.03
CA SER A 106 -1.28 -6.33 25.62
C SER A 106 -1.81 -7.50 26.47
N PRO A 107 -1.17 -8.69 26.45
CA PRO A 107 0.15 -9.02 25.87
C PRO A 107 0.11 -9.48 24.40
N TYR A 108 -0.96 -9.21 23.66
CA TYR A 108 -1.16 -9.61 22.26
C TYR A 108 -1.18 -11.12 22.04
N ASP A 109 -1.85 -11.85 22.93
CA ASP A 109 -2.16 -13.26 22.71
C ASP A 109 -3.40 -13.46 21.81
N GLN A 110 -3.80 -14.71 21.54
CA GLN A 110 -4.94 -14.99 20.67
C GLN A 110 -6.22 -14.27 21.13
N THR A 111 -6.46 -14.19 22.44
CA THR A 111 -7.63 -13.52 23.02
C THR A 111 -7.61 -12.04 22.68
N GLU A 112 -6.45 -11.40 22.75
CA GLU A 112 -6.33 -9.97 22.46
C GLU A 112 -6.45 -9.65 20.97
N PHE A 113 -5.99 -10.55 20.09
CA PHE A 113 -6.32 -10.47 18.66
C PHE A 113 -7.84 -10.59 18.43
N GLU A 114 -8.52 -11.49 19.15
CA GLU A 114 -9.98 -11.63 19.08
C GLU A 114 -10.69 -10.37 19.58
N ASN A 115 -10.27 -9.81 20.73
CA ASN A 115 -10.78 -8.56 21.28
C ASN A 115 -10.59 -7.38 20.32
N TYR A 116 -9.44 -7.29 19.66
CA TYR A 116 -9.21 -6.27 18.63
C TYR A 116 -10.15 -6.48 17.44
N CYS A 117 -10.28 -7.71 16.96
CA CYS A 117 -11.19 -8.03 15.87
C CYS A 117 -12.63 -7.66 16.24
N ASP A 118 -13.12 -8.09 17.39
CA ASP A 118 -14.46 -7.78 17.87
C ASP A 118 -14.65 -6.28 18.11
N GLY A 119 -13.65 -5.60 18.67
CA GLY A 119 -13.74 -4.18 19.02
C GLY A 119 -13.65 -3.23 17.82
N GLN A 120 -12.83 -3.57 16.82
CA GLN A 120 -12.42 -2.63 15.77
C GLN A 120 -12.77 -3.09 14.35
N LEU A 121 -12.87 -4.40 14.10
CA LEU A 121 -13.15 -4.95 12.76
C LEU A 121 -14.60 -5.43 12.64
N GLY A 122 -15.13 -6.05 13.70
CA GLY A 122 -16.49 -6.55 13.82
C GLY A 122 -16.83 -7.78 12.97
N TYR A 123 -15.86 -8.58 12.56
CA TYR A 123 -16.12 -9.78 11.74
C TYR A 123 -16.91 -10.84 12.50
N ALA A 124 -17.74 -11.63 11.82
CA ALA A 124 -18.40 -12.80 12.41
C ALA A 124 -17.45 -13.98 12.67
N ILE A 125 -16.22 -13.89 12.18
CA ILE A 125 -15.22 -14.97 12.22
C ILE A 125 -14.01 -14.61 13.10
N CYS A 126 -14.19 -13.72 14.08
CA CYS A 126 -13.09 -13.16 14.87
C CYS A 126 -12.23 -14.22 15.59
N ASP A 127 -12.81 -15.28 16.15
CA ASP A 127 -12.05 -16.42 16.70
C ASP A 127 -11.07 -17.01 15.67
N THR A 128 -11.58 -17.42 14.51
CA THR A 128 -10.72 -18.02 13.46
C THR A 128 -9.74 -17.02 12.84
N TRP A 129 -10.10 -15.74 12.78
CA TRP A 129 -9.20 -14.69 12.33
C TRP A 129 -8.06 -14.51 13.33
N ALA A 130 -8.39 -14.41 14.62
CA ALA A 130 -7.44 -14.22 15.70
C ALA A 130 -6.48 -15.41 15.80
N GLN A 131 -7.00 -16.64 15.70
CA GLN A 131 -6.18 -17.85 15.66
C GLN A 131 -5.13 -17.78 14.54
N LYS A 132 -5.51 -17.34 13.32
CA LYS A 132 -4.59 -17.22 12.19
C LYS A 132 -3.54 -16.13 12.39
N GLN A 133 -3.95 -14.95 12.90
CA GLN A 133 -3.03 -13.84 13.13
C GLN A 133 -2.04 -14.15 14.26
N TYR A 134 -2.54 -14.66 15.37
CA TYR A 134 -1.72 -15.04 16.52
C TYR A 134 -0.76 -16.20 16.20
N ALA A 135 -1.19 -17.20 15.43
CA ALA A 135 -0.31 -18.31 15.03
C ALA A 135 0.96 -17.84 14.31
N GLY A 136 0.88 -16.71 13.62
CA GLY A 136 2.02 -16.08 13.01
C GLY A 136 2.82 -15.18 13.95
N TYR A 137 2.15 -14.36 14.75
CA TYR A 137 2.79 -13.51 15.76
C TYR A 137 3.56 -14.31 16.82
N ALA A 138 3.02 -15.44 17.27
CA ALA A 138 3.65 -16.33 18.24
C ALA A 138 4.98 -16.93 17.74
N LYS A 139 5.26 -16.87 16.44
CA LYS A 139 6.54 -17.29 15.81
C LYS A 139 7.51 -16.13 15.60
N ASP A 140 7.14 -14.90 15.92
CA ASP A 140 8.00 -13.72 15.81
C ASP A 140 8.92 -13.57 17.03
N ASP A 141 9.63 -14.65 17.36
CA ASP A 141 10.66 -14.68 18.42
C ASP A 141 12.08 -14.40 17.87
N GLY A 142 12.22 -14.30 16.55
CA GLY A 142 13.48 -14.07 15.84
C GLY A 142 14.23 -15.34 15.44
N SER A 143 13.70 -16.54 15.74
CA SER A 143 14.31 -17.82 15.38
C SER A 143 14.13 -18.18 13.90
N VAL A 144 12.95 -17.87 13.33
CA VAL A 144 12.63 -18.13 11.92
C VAL A 144 12.07 -16.85 11.29
N PRO A 145 12.68 -16.34 10.20
CA PRO A 145 12.19 -15.14 9.56
C PRO A 145 10.89 -15.44 8.79
N ASN A 146 9.82 -14.76 9.17
CA ASN A 146 8.60 -14.71 8.38
C ASN A 146 8.79 -13.82 7.13
N SER A 147 9.48 -12.68 7.31
CA SER A 147 9.65 -11.64 6.28
C SER A 147 11.11 -11.48 5.89
N ARG A 148 11.50 -12.04 4.74
CA ARG A 148 12.79 -11.76 4.11
C ARG A 148 12.59 -10.72 3.03
N ALA A 149 13.19 -9.55 3.22
CA ALA A 149 13.08 -8.43 2.27
C ALA A 149 14.30 -8.34 1.35
N PHE A 150 14.09 -8.01 0.09
CA PHE A 150 15.13 -7.88 -0.93
C PHE A 150 14.72 -6.93 -2.06
N VAL A 151 15.71 -6.47 -2.83
CA VAL A 151 15.51 -5.82 -4.14
C VAL A 151 15.79 -6.85 -5.23
N GLU A 152 15.00 -6.88 -6.30
CA GLU A 152 15.17 -7.79 -7.43
C GLU A 152 16.64 -7.88 -7.90
N GLY A 153 17.14 -9.11 -8.04
CA GLY A 153 18.51 -9.43 -8.41
C GLY A 153 19.55 -9.23 -7.30
N SER A 154 19.14 -8.91 -6.07
CA SER A 154 20.02 -8.62 -4.94
C SER A 154 19.79 -9.58 -3.77
N PRO A 155 20.79 -9.86 -2.91
CA PRO A 155 20.58 -10.63 -1.69
C PRO A 155 19.54 -9.98 -0.74
N TRP A 156 18.98 -10.78 0.17
CA TRP A 156 18.12 -10.26 1.23
C TRP A 156 18.87 -9.30 2.17
N VAL A 157 18.14 -8.35 2.74
CA VAL A 157 18.70 -7.26 3.57
C VAL A 157 19.12 -7.72 4.97
N SER A 158 18.57 -8.83 5.46
CA SER A 158 18.81 -9.39 6.80
C SER A 158 18.48 -10.88 6.85
N ASP A 159 19.17 -11.61 7.73
CA ASP A 159 18.85 -13.03 8.04
C ASP A 159 17.62 -13.16 8.97
N THR A 160 17.18 -12.05 9.56
CA THR A 160 15.99 -11.91 10.42
C THR A 160 14.86 -11.20 9.69
N ASN A 161 13.69 -11.08 10.35
CA ASN A 161 12.57 -10.31 9.83
C ASN A 161 13.00 -8.89 9.40
N ALA A 162 12.68 -8.53 8.17
CA ALA A 162 12.92 -7.20 7.62
C ALA A 162 11.79 -6.80 6.67
N VAL A 163 11.64 -5.50 6.49
CA VAL A 163 10.74 -4.88 5.51
C VAL A 163 11.44 -3.74 4.78
N ILE A 164 11.02 -3.51 3.53
CA ILE A 164 11.46 -2.39 2.68
C ILE A 164 10.26 -1.48 2.44
N ASN A 165 10.38 -0.24 2.92
CA ASN A 165 9.37 0.81 2.79
C ASN A 165 9.51 1.60 1.50
N SER A 166 10.73 1.74 1.00
CA SER A 166 11.03 2.37 -0.29
C SER A 166 12.42 1.98 -0.81
N ILE A 167 12.69 2.31 -2.07
CA ILE A 167 14.03 2.25 -2.65
C ILE A 167 14.58 3.68 -2.80
N ALA A 168 15.82 3.88 -2.35
CA ALA A 168 16.54 5.13 -2.51
C ALA A 168 16.80 5.44 -3.99
N PRO A 169 17.03 6.71 -4.38
CA PRO A 169 17.38 7.04 -5.77
C PRO A 169 18.63 6.31 -6.32
N THR A 170 19.49 5.83 -5.44
CA THR A 170 20.70 5.05 -5.76
C THR A 170 20.46 3.54 -5.89
N GLY A 171 19.24 3.06 -5.64
CA GLY A 171 18.81 1.68 -5.80
C GLY A 171 18.84 0.83 -4.52
N GLU A 172 19.42 1.34 -3.43
CA GLU A 172 19.46 0.63 -2.14
C GLU A 172 18.14 0.71 -1.38
N PRO A 173 17.79 -0.34 -0.63
CA PRO A 173 16.54 -0.38 0.11
C PRO A 173 16.55 0.50 1.37
N VAL A 174 15.39 1.03 1.72
CA VAL A 174 15.11 1.78 2.96
C VAL A 174 13.99 1.08 3.72
N GLY A 175 14.15 0.86 5.01
CA GLY A 175 13.16 0.15 5.81
C GLY A 175 13.60 -0.11 7.24
N ASN A 176 13.15 -1.24 7.80
CA ASN A 176 13.54 -1.66 9.15
C ASN A 176 13.66 -3.18 9.26
N LYS A 177 14.43 -3.65 10.24
CA LYS A 177 14.73 -5.06 10.47
C LYS A 177 14.86 -5.39 11.95
N ARG A 178 14.70 -6.66 12.29
CA ARG A 178 14.98 -7.17 13.64
C ARG A 178 16.47 -7.26 13.90
N VAL A 179 16.91 -6.75 15.04
CA VAL A 179 18.30 -6.86 15.53
C VAL A 179 18.31 -7.28 16.99
N GLY A 180 18.67 -8.55 17.23
CA GLY A 180 18.56 -9.15 18.56
C GLY A 180 17.11 -9.14 19.05
N THR A 181 16.87 -8.50 20.20
CA THR A 181 15.54 -8.33 20.80
C THR A 181 14.76 -7.15 20.23
N LEU A 182 15.42 -6.20 19.54
CA LEU A 182 14.75 -5.08 18.89
C LEU A 182 14.01 -5.59 17.66
N ARG A 183 12.67 -5.56 17.71
CA ARG A 183 11.82 -6.01 16.60
C ARG A 183 12.03 -5.15 15.34
N ASN A 184 12.21 -3.84 15.51
CA ASN A 184 12.34 -2.87 14.44
C ASN A 184 13.53 -1.92 14.66
N GLN A 185 14.56 -2.06 13.84
CA GLN A 185 15.67 -1.12 13.70
C GLN A 185 15.77 -0.64 12.25
N ALA A 186 15.77 0.67 12.05
CA ALA A 186 15.80 1.31 10.74
C ALA A 186 17.11 1.03 9.99
N PHE A 187 17.02 0.94 8.66
CA PHE A 187 18.16 0.94 7.75
C PHE A 187 17.85 1.81 6.53
N SER A 188 18.91 2.36 5.93
CA SER A 188 18.85 3.23 4.75
C SER A 188 20.21 3.24 4.05
N SER A 189 20.27 3.77 2.82
CA SER A 189 21.52 4.08 2.13
C SER A 189 22.34 5.17 2.83
N VAL A 190 21.65 6.04 3.57
CA VAL A 190 22.26 7.09 4.39
C VAL A 190 22.45 6.58 5.82
N ILE A 191 23.57 6.96 6.45
CA ILE A 191 23.88 6.59 7.84
C ILE A 191 22.88 7.26 8.80
N LEU A 192 22.08 6.46 9.51
CA LEU A 192 21.09 6.93 10.49
C LEU A 192 21.75 7.09 11.88
N THR A 193 22.28 8.28 12.16
CA THR A 193 22.96 8.61 13.42
C THR A 193 22.41 9.90 14.04
N GLY A 194 22.90 10.28 15.23
CA GLY A 194 22.54 11.54 15.88
C GLY A 194 21.35 11.48 16.83
N LEU A 195 20.74 10.30 17.02
CA LEU A 195 19.69 10.11 18.03
C LEU A 195 20.28 10.14 19.45
N GLY A 196 19.61 10.85 20.35
CA GLY A 196 19.95 10.85 21.77
C GLY A 196 19.66 9.50 22.44
N ALA A 197 20.46 9.13 23.44
CA ALA A 197 20.35 7.83 24.12
C ALA A 197 19.27 7.77 25.23
N SER A 198 18.65 8.90 25.58
CA SER A 198 17.68 8.99 26.68
C SER A 198 16.42 9.77 26.26
N PRO A 199 15.20 9.26 26.57
CA PRO A 199 14.89 7.91 27.06
C PRO A 199 15.39 6.79 26.12
N ALA A 200 15.44 5.54 26.59
CA ALA A 200 15.96 4.42 25.80
C ALA A 200 15.19 4.24 24.49
N ILE A 201 15.92 4.00 23.40
CA ILE A 201 15.32 3.73 22.07
C ILE A 201 14.93 2.26 22.01
N VAL A 202 13.66 1.98 21.72
CA VAL A 202 13.12 0.61 21.63
C VAL A 202 12.73 0.21 20.21
N ALA A 203 12.55 1.18 19.31
CA ALA A 203 12.36 0.92 17.89
C ALA A 203 12.77 2.13 17.04
N THR A 204 13.12 1.89 15.78
CA THR A 204 13.29 2.92 14.75
C THR A 204 12.74 2.44 13.42
N HIS A 205 12.14 3.34 12.64
CA HIS A 205 11.64 3.08 11.29
C HIS A 205 12.18 4.14 10.33
N ALA A 206 12.63 3.72 9.15
CA ALA A 206 12.95 4.62 8.04
C ALA A 206 11.98 4.34 6.89
N TRP A 207 11.31 5.38 6.39
CA TRP A 207 10.27 5.25 5.38
C TRP A 207 10.73 5.67 3.99
N LYS A 208 11.36 6.85 3.88
CA LYS A 208 11.81 7.41 2.60
C LYS A 208 13.14 8.12 2.73
N THR A 209 13.96 8.06 1.67
CA THR A 209 15.13 8.91 1.49
C THR A 209 15.18 9.49 0.08
N ASP A 210 15.72 10.71 -0.05
CA ASP A 210 16.13 11.30 -1.33
C ASP A 210 17.66 11.20 -1.54
N GLY A 211 18.37 10.50 -0.65
CA GLY A 211 19.83 10.38 -0.62
C GLY A 211 20.54 11.41 0.26
N ALA A 212 19.87 12.48 0.66
CA ALA A 212 20.38 13.49 1.60
C ALA A 212 19.62 13.47 2.93
N TYR A 213 18.29 13.44 2.86
CA TYR A 213 17.38 13.37 3.99
C TYR A 213 16.76 11.97 4.05
N THR A 214 16.60 11.44 5.26
CA THR A 214 15.81 10.24 5.51
C THR A 214 14.76 10.56 6.56
N VAL A 215 13.53 10.12 6.36
CA VAL A 215 12.42 10.38 7.30
C VAL A 215 11.89 9.09 7.90
N GLY A 216 11.33 9.18 9.10
CA GLY A 216 10.60 8.09 9.72
C GLY A 216 10.21 8.37 11.16
N SER A 217 10.46 7.40 12.04
CA SER A 217 10.14 7.50 13.47
C SER A 217 11.21 6.89 14.38
N VAL A 218 11.25 7.37 15.62
CA VAL A 218 11.98 6.79 16.73
C VAL A 218 11.04 6.55 17.90
N SER A 219 11.00 5.32 18.40
CA SER A 219 10.20 4.94 19.57
C SER A 219 11.06 4.93 20.82
N ARG A 220 10.57 5.57 21.87
CA ARG A 220 11.28 5.74 23.15
C ARG A 220 10.47 5.15 24.29
N GLU A 221 11.17 4.45 25.17
CA GLU A 221 10.57 3.77 26.32
C GLU A 221 9.76 4.74 27.19
N LYS A 222 8.54 4.33 27.52
CA LYS A 222 7.64 5.10 28.39
C LYS A 222 6.63 4.16 29.06
N GLY A 223 6.39 4.36 30.35
CA GLY A 223 5.39 3.61 31.09
C GLY A 223 4.00 4.25 31.06
N ASN A 224 2.97 3.43 31.06
CA ASN A 224 1.57 3.76 31.31
C ASN A 224 0.94 2.70 32.26
N ASP A 225 -0.38 2.65 32.38
CA ASP A 225 -1.07 1.71 33.26
C ASP A 225 -0.95 0.25 32.78
N GLU A 226 -0.70 0.04 31.48
CA GLU A 226 -0.48 -1.28 30.85
C GLU A 226 0.99 -1.76 30.90
N GLY A 227 1.87 -0.98 31.55
CA GLY A 227 3.27 -1.33 31.77
C GLY A 227 4.26 -0.45 31.00
N THR A 228 5.46 -0.98 30.74
CA THR A 228 6.53 -0.25 30.05
C THR A 228 6.45 -0.50 28.54
N TRP A 229 6.03 0.52 27.80
CA TRP A 229 5.85 0.51 26.35
C TRP A 229 6.67 1.65 25.73
N PHE A 230 6.08 2.40 24.78
CA PHE A 230 6.75 3.50 24.12
C PHE A 230 5.80 4.53 23.52
N TYR A 231 6.28 5.76 23.46
CA TYR A 231 5.79 6.76 22.50
C TYR A 231 6.71 6.73 21.27
N SER A 232 6.21 7.16 20.10
CA SER A 232 7.04 7.36 18.90
C SER A 232 7.06 8.82 18.48
N LYS A 233 8.23 9.33 18.09
CA LYS A 233 8.40 10.67 17.53
C LYS A 233 8.77 10.59 16.05
N ALA A 234 8.17 11.46 15.26
CA ALA A 234 8.59 11.73 13.90
C ALA A 234 10.06 12.19 13.91
N VAL A 235 10.87 11.70 12.99
CA VAL A 235 12.29 12.06 12.92
C VAL A 235 12.76 12.25 11.49
N ILE A 236 13.67 13.21 11.32
CA ILE A 236 14.38 13.48 10.08
C ILE A 236 15.87 13.28 10.35
N TRP A 237 16.51 12.38 9.62
CA TRP A 237 17.96 12.23 9.59
C TRP A 237 18.55 13.03 8.43
N HIS A 238 19.59 13.82 8.72
CA HIS A 238 20.33 14.58 7.73
C HIS A 238 21.78 14.77 8.17
N GLY A 239 22.73 14.36 7.31
CA GLY A 239 24.15 14.31 7.66
C GLY A 239 24.40 13.39 8.85
N SER A 240 24.99 13.91 9.92
CA SER A 240 25.25 13.19 11.18
C SER A 240 24.24 13.51 12.30
N SER A 241 23.15 14.20 11.98
CA SER A 241 22.14 14.67 12.93
C SER A 241 20.80 13.99 12.72
N ALA A 242 20.06 13.81 13.82
CA ALA A 242 18.66 13.41 13.82
C ALA A 242 17.83 14.52 14.47
N TYR A 243 16.72 14.88 13.84
CA TYR A 243 15.80 15.92 14.30
C TYR A 243 14.48 15.26 14.67
N GLU A 244 14.28 15.00 15.96
CA GLU A 244 13.02 14.52 16.50
C GLU A 244 12.03 15.68 16.61
N LEU A 245 10.86 15.51 16.00
CA LEU A 245 9.81 16.52 16.03
C LEU A 245 8.96 16.37 17.28
N ASN A 246 8.48 17.50 17.78
CA ASN A 246 7.54 17.52 18.89
C ASN A 246 6.17 16.99 18.47
N PHE A 247 5.42 16.51 19.46
CA PHE A 247 3.99 16.30 19.28
C PHE A 247 3.30 17.62 18.94
N ALA A 248 2.15 17.52 18.29
CA ALA A 248 1.43 18.68 17.80
C ALA A 248 0.74 19.42 18.96
N ASN A 249 -0.05 20.46 18.63
CA ASN A 249 -0.65 21.33 19.64
C ASN A 249 -1.47 20.55 20.68
N GLY A 250 -1.04 20.61 21.95
CA GLY A 250 -1.65 19.91 23.07
C GLY A 250 -1.31 18.42 23.20
N GLY A 251 -0.45 17.88 22.33
CA GLY A 251 0.07 16.52 22.47
C GLY A 251 1.17 16.46 23.55
N ASP A 252 1.15 15.38 24.33
CA ASP A 252 2.07 15.13 25.44
C ASP A 252 2.68 13.73 25.27
N ASP A 253 3.87 13.46 25.83
CA ASP A 253 4.45 12.10 25.75
C ASP A 253 3.49 11.01 26.29
N ILE A 254 2.63 11.35 27.26
CA ILE A 254 1.56 10.51 27.81
C ILE A 254 0.40 11.38 28.33
N SER A 255 -0.85 10.98 28.08
CA SER A 255 -2.05 11.54 28.72
C SER A 255 -3.19 10.53 28.68
N ASP A 256 -3.97 10.44 29.77
CA ASP A 256 -5.12 9.52 29.91
C ASP A 256 -4.81 8.08 29.48
N ASN A 257 -3.70 7.53 29.99
CA ASN A 257 -3.14 6.21 29.67
C ASN A 257 -2.61 6.02 28.24
N ARG A 258 -2.80 6.98 27.34
CA ARG A 258 -2.33 6.91 25.94
C ARG A 258 -0.93 7.49 25.79
N LEU A 259 -0.09 6.79 25.05
CA LEU A 259 1.25 7.21 24.67
C LEU A 259 1.21 7.84 23.28
N SER A 260 1.69 9.08 23.14
CA SER A 260 1.65 9.78 21.86
C SER A 260 2.46 9.08 20.77
N GLN A 261 2.03 9.20 19.53
CA GLN A 261 2.69 8.56 18.39
C GLN A 261 2.81 9.54 17.22
N ALA A 262 3.96 9.53 16.57
CA ALA A 262 4.21 10.35 15.40
C ALA A 262 5.21 9.68 14.46
N SER A 263 4.99 9.87 13.16
CA SER A 263 5.87 9.36 12.11
C SER A 263 5.74 10.18 10.85
N ILE A 264 6.84 10.32 10.09
CA ILE A 264 6.82 10.85 8.73
C ILE A 264 6.97 9.65 7.77
N ARG A 265 5.97 9.45 6.91
CA ARG A 265 5.89 8.36 5.93
C ARG A 265 6.53 8.71 4.60
N ASP A 266 6.45 9.97 4.19
CA ASP A 266 7.02 10.45 2.92
C ASP A 266 7.32 11.95 3.01
N PHE A 267 8.10 12.49 2.06
CA PHE A 267 8.43 13.91 2.03
C PHE A 267 8.78 14.41 0.64
N TYR A 268 8.61 15.72 0.45
CA TYR A 268 9.04 16.46 -0.71
C TYR A 268 9.72 17.76 -0.28
N ILE A 269 10.86 18.08 -0.93
CA ILE A 269 11.60 19.32 -0.69
C ILE A 269 11.56 20.17 -1.96
N ASN A 270 11.11 21.42 -1.84
CA ASN A 270 11.08 22.39 -2.92
C ASN A 270 11.97 23.58 -2.57
N GLY A 271 13.22 23.57 -3.05
CA GLY A 271 14.23 24.54 -2.62
C GLY A 271 14.59 24.33 -1.16
N THR A 272 14.27 25.28 -0.27
CA THR A 272 14.43 25.14 1.19
C THR A 272 13.14 24.73 1.90
N GLU A 273 12.00 24.73 1.20
CA GLU A 273 10.73 24.34 1.82
C GLU A 273 10.67 22.83 1.98
N PHE A 274 10.54 22.38 3.23
CA PHE A 274 10.32 20.98 3.59
C PHE A 274 8.82 20.69 3.76
N TYR A 275 8.33 19.66 3.09
CA TYR A 275 6.98 19.12 3.24
C TYR A 275 7.07 17.64 3.59
N GLY A 276 6.81 17.28 4.84
CA GLY A 276 6.67 15.89 5.29
C GLY A 276 5.19 15.51 5.46
N VAL A 277 4.87 14.24 5.26
CA VAL A 277 3.51 13.72 5.48
C VAL A 277 3.54 12.46 6.33
N GLY A 278 2.53 12.27 7.18
CA GLY A 278 2.45 11.14 8.09
C GLY A 278 1.29 11.29 9.06
N TYR A 279 1.57 11.07 10.34
CA TYR A 279 0.63 11.34 11.43
C TYR A 279 1.37 11.93 12.63
N ASN A 280 0.62 12.60 13.50
CA ASN A 280 1.11 13.13 14.78
C ASN A 280 -0.02 13.06 15.82
N THR A 281 0.33 13.23 17.09
CA THR A 281 -0.61 13.29 18.19
C THR A 281 -0.94 14.73 18.59
N TYR A 282 -2.25 14.96 18.81
CA TYR A 282 -2.83 16.23 19.24
C TYR A 282 -3.46 16.07 20.63
N SER A 283 -4.18 17.09 21.10
CA SER A 283 -4.76 17.14 22.46
C SER A 283 -5.69 15.99 22.85
N ASP A 284 -6.30 15.30 21.89
CA ASP A 284 -7.16 14.13 22.15
C ASP A 284 -6.38 12.79 22.23
N GLN A 285 -5.04 12.88 22.16
CA GLN A 285 -4.09 11.77 22.20
C GLN A 285 -4.29 10.74 21.08
N ARG A 286 -4.88 11.14 19.94
CA ARG A 286 -5.08 10.26 18.79
C ARG A 286 -3.99 10.39 17.74
N MET A 287 -3.91 9.39 16.89
CA MET A 287 -3.00 9.37 15.74
C MET A 287 -3.71 9.96 14.54
N ASP A 288 -3.46 11.24 14.26
CA ASP A 288 -4.13 11.94 13.17
C ASP A 288 -3.19 12.30 12.03
N ALA A 289 -3.69 12.09 10.82
CA ALA A 289 -3.10 12.48 9.55
C ALA A 289 -2.58 13.92 9.63
N THR A 290 -1.29 14.09 9.33
CA THR A 290 -0.58 15.34 9.57
C THR A 290 0.34 15.68 8.40
N VAL A 291 0.37 16.97 8.05
CA VAL A 291 1.40 17.57 7.20
C VAL A 291 2.40 18.30 8.10
N PHE A 292 3.68 18.00 7.91
CA PHE A 292 4.81 18.68 8.53
C PHE A 292 5.38 19.70 7.53
N LYS A 293 5.50 20.98 7.92
CA LYS A 293 5.99 22.04 7.04
C LYS A 293 6.99 22.96 7.72
N GLY A 294 8.05 23.32 7.02
CA GLY A 294 9.00 24.34 7.46
C GLY A 294 10.17 24.50 6.49
N ASP A 295 11.32 24.86 7.02
CA ASP A 295 12.53 25.14 6.23
C ASP A 295 13.65 24.15 6.55
N THR A 296 14.38 23.68 5.55
CA THR A 296 15.49 22.72 5.70
C THR A 296 16.65 23.27 6.54
N ALA A 297 16.78 24.59 6.69
CA ALA A 297 17.73 25.20 7.61
C ALA A 297 17.32 25.08 9.09
N ASN A 298 16.06 24.74 9.39
CA ASN A 298 15.54 24.56 10.74
C ASN A 298 14.58 23.36 10.84
N LEU A 299 15.12 22.16 10.62
CA LEU A 299 14.35 20.91 10.69
C LEU A 299 13.75 20.61 12.07
N ALA A 300 14.31 21.13 13.16
CA ALA A 300 13.71 20.98 14.49
C ALA A 300 12.45 21.84 14.68
N GLY A 301 12.30 22.89 13.87
CA GLY A 301 11.21 23.86 13.97
C GLY A 301 10.08 23.66 12.96
N LEU A 302 9.94 22.47 12.38
CA LEU A 302 8.82 22.18 11.48
C LEU A 302 7.49 22.28 12.24
N SER A 303 6.51 22.91 11.59
CA SER A 303 5.12 22.96 12.07
C SER A 303 4.37 21.68 11.71
N SER A 304 3.46 21.24 12.57
CA SER A 304 2.52 20.14 12.30
C SER A 304 1.12 20.71 12.10
N THR A 305 0.47 20.35 10.98
CA THR A 305 -0.91 20.72 10.68
C THR A 305 -1.75 19.47 10.45
N GLN A 306 -2.80 19.31 11.25
CA GLN A 306 -3.74 18.19 11.14
C GLN A 306 -4.52 18.30 9.84
N VAL A 307 -4.77 17.17 9.17
CA VAL A 307 -5.63 17.14 7.97
C VAL A 307 -7.09 17.27 8.41
N SER A 308 -7.73 18.38 8.04
CA SER A 308 -9.14 18.60 8.33
C SER A 308 -10.01 17.52 7.68
N GLY A 309 -11.00 17.01 8.42
CA GLY A 309 -11.94 15.99 7.94
C GLY A 309 -11.43 14.55 7.97
N ALA A 310 -10.17 14.32 8.34
CA ALA A 310 -9.60 12.98 8.56
C ALA A 310 -9.18 12.73 10.03
N ASN A 311 -9.64 13.55 10.97
CA ASN A 311 -9.35 13.39 12.38
C ASN A 311 -10.46 12.65 13.13
N GLY A 312 -10.14 12.04 14.27
CA GLY A 312 -11.14 11.31 15.05
C GLY A 312 -12.28 12.19 15.59
N GLY A 313 -12.02 13.49 15.84
CA GLY A 313 -13.01 14.48 16.30
C GLY A 313 -13.71 14.13 17.63
N SER A 314 -14.69 14.91 18.05
CA SER A 314 -15.51 14.58 19.23
C SER A 314 -16.35 13.31 19.04
N ASP A 315 -16.72 13.03 17.79
CA ASP A 315 -17.72 12.01 17.44
C ASP A 315 -17.10 10.62 17.22
N TYR A 316 -15.78 10.50 17.39
CA TYR A 316 -15.02 9.25 17.26
C TYR A 316 -15.27 8.51 15.94
N ILE A 317 -15.31 9.28 14.85
CA ILE A 317 -15.59 8.74 13.51
C ILE A 317 -14.42 7.86 13.07
N PHE A 318 -13.19 8.34 13.26
CA PHE A 318 -11.97 7.62 12.91
C PHE A 318 -11.19 7.23 14.16
N THR A 319 -10.65 6.01 14.18
CA THR A 319 -9.76 5.52 15.26
C THR A 319 -8.34 6.05 15.10
N ASN A 320 -7.91 6.17 13.85
CA ASN A 320 -6.60 6.70 13.46
C ASN A 320 -6.64 7.12 11.99
N SER A 321 -5.70 7.98 11.60
CA SER A 321 -5.49 8.37 10.21
C SER A 321 -4.03 8.70 9.92
N VAL A 322 -3.65 8.59 8.66
CA VAL A 322 -2.27 8.81 8.20
C VAL A 322 -2.28 9.36 6.78
N VAL A 323 -1.34 10.26 6.48
CA VAL A 323 -0.97 10.61 5.11
C VAL A 323 0.27 9.80 4.74
N SER A 324 0.15 8.93 3.73
CA SER A 324 1.18 7.92 3.43
C SER A 324 2.18 8.36 2.38
N SER A 325 1.77 9.21 1.42
CA SER A 325 2.66 9.61 0.31
C SER A 325 2.36 11.04 -0.19
N ILE A 326 3.38 11.71 -0.72
CA ILE A 326 3.32 13.06 -1.30
C ILE A 326 4.18 13.14 -2.57
N ASN A 327 3.75 13.90 -3.57
CA ASN A 327 4.50 14.10 -4.80
C ASN A 327 5.00 15.55 -5.00
N LYS A 328 5.73 15.79 -6.10
CA LYS A 328 6.27 17.11 -6.44
C LYS A 328 5.23 18.21 -6.65
N ASN A 329 3.99 17.83 -6.98
CA ASN A 329 2.87 18.75 -7.15
C ASN A 329 2.26 19.15 -5.79
N LYS A 330 2.83 18.66 -4.68
CA LYS A 330 2.34 18.87 -3.33
C LYS A 330 0.93 18.29 -3.12
N ILE A 331 0.62 17.24 -3.88
CA ILE A 331 -0.58 16.42 -3.69
C ILE A 331 -0.17 15.25 -2.79
N ALA A 332 -0.95 15.02 -1.73
CA ALA A 332 -0.70 13.94 -0.80
C ALA A 332 -1.90 13.00 -0.73
N VAL A 333 -1.65 11.75 -0.35
CA VAL A 333 -2.67 10.69 -0.25
C VAL A 333 -2.54 9.94 1.05
N GLY A 334 -3.67 9.49 1.59
CA GLY A 334 -3.73 8.87 2.91
C GLY A 334 -4.99 8.05 3.13
N SER A 335 -5.14 7.58 4.36
CA SER A 335 -6.32 6.84 4.80
C SER A 335 -6.73 7.21 6.22
N ALA A 336 -8.03 7.06 6.50
CA ALA A 336 -8.60 7.20 7.83
C ALA A 336 -9.44 5.96 8.16
N LYS A 337 -9.13 5.30 9.27
CA LYS A 337 -9.79 4.06 9.69
C LYS A 337 -11.09 4.41 10.39
N LEU A 338 -12.23 4.01 9.83
CA LEU A 338 -13.51 4.16 10.51
C LEU A 338 -13.54 3.32 11.79
N SER A 339 -14.09 3.91 12.84
CA SER A 339 -14.41 3.17 14.06
C SER A 339 -15.51 2.15 13.79
N LYS A 340 -15.44 0.99 14.44
CA LYS A 340 -16.53 0.01 14.44
C LYS A 340 -17.86 0.63 14.90
N SER A 341 -17.81 1.62 15.80
CA SER A 341 -19.00 2.33 16.28
C SER A 341 -19.61 3.28 15.25
N ASN A 342 -18.85 3.63 14.20
CA ASN A 342 -19.27 4.52 13.12
C ASN A 342 -18.97 3.89 11.74
N PRO A 343 -19.50 2.69 11.43
CA PRO A 343 -19.18 2.02 10.18
C PRO A 343 -19.91 2.67 9.00
N ALA A 344 -19.32 2.62 7.82
CA ALA A 344 -19.96 3.02 6.57
C ALA A 344 -20.32 1.75 5.78
N ASN A 345 -21.57 1.66 5.31
CA ASN A 345 -22.07 0.53 4.50
C ASN A 345 -21.72 -0.85 5.12
N GLY A 346 -21.79 -0.95 6.45
CA GLY A 346 -21.52 -2.17 7.20
C GLY A 346 -20.05 -2.62 7.23
N SER A 347 -19.10 -1.71 7.06
CA SER A 347 -17.66 -1.95 7.27
C SER A 347 -17.02 -0.80 8.07
N ALA A 348 -16.11 -1.16 8.98
CA ALA A 348 -15.17 -0.25 9.61
C ALA A 348 -13.99 0.01 8.66
N ALA A 349 -14.29 0.54 7.47
CA ALA A 349 -13.35 0.62 6.36
C ALA A 349 -12.19 1.60 6.61
N ASN A 350 -11.03 1.32 6.01
CA ASN A 350 -10.00 2.33 5.79
C ASN A 350 -10.41 3.22 4.62
N ARG A 351 -10.94 4.40 4.92
CA ARG A 351 -11.41 5.37 3.94
C ARG A 351 -10.21 6.09 3.34
N LEU A 352 -10.01 5.90 2.03
CA LEU A 352 -8.90 6.50 1.31
C LEU A 352 -9.22 7.95 0.93
N PHE A 353 -8.25 8.86 1.03
CA PHE A 353 -8.41 10.27 0.69
C PHE A 353 -7.15 10.86 0.02
N TYR A 354 -7.33 12.02 -0.60
CA TYR A 354 -6.23 12.88 -1.04
C TYR A 354 -6.34 14.30 -0.46
N VAL A 355 -5.21 14.99 -0.41
CA VAL A 355 -5.06 16.39 0.00
C VAL A 355 -4.49 17.15 -1.20
N SER A 356 -5.30 18.04 -1.77
CA SER A 356 -4.92 18.83 -2.95
C SER A 356 -4.07 20.06 -2.61
N ASN A 357 -4.06 20.49 -1.34
CA ASN A 357 -3.28 21.62 -0.88
C ASN A 357 -2.70 21.36 0.51
N VAL A 358 -1.43 20.98 0.58
CA VAL A 358 -0.72 20.72 1.85
C VAL A 358 -0.46 21.97 2.69
N ALA A 359 -0.62 23.18 2.14
CA ALA A 359 -0.53 24.41 2.95
C ALA A 359 -1.79 24.68 3.78
N SER A 360 -2.93 24.09 3.40
CA SER A 360 -4.18 24.11 4.16
C SER A 360 -4.83 22.72 4.03
N PRO A 361 -4.29 21.71 4.73
CA PRO A 361 -4.60 20.32 4.45
C PRO A 361 -6.05 19.98 4.84
N SER A 362 -6.81 19.48 3.88
CA SER A 362 -8.15 18.94 4.06
C SER A 362 -8.31 17.66 3.25
N ALA A 363 -8.91 16.64 3.85
CA ALA A 363 -9.15 15.36 3.19
C ALA A 363 -10.29 15.46 2.18
N THR A 364 -10.06 14.95 0.98
CA THR A 364 -11.10 14.66 -0.01
C THR A 364 -11.14 13.15 -0.23
N TYR A 365 -12.22 12.52 0.23
CA TYR A 365 -12.38 11.07 0.15
C TYR A 365 -12.69 10.60 -1.27
N PHE A 366 -12.07 9.50 -1.69
CA PHE A 366 -12.47 8.82 -2.92
C PHE A 366 -13.87 8.23 -2.75
N SER A 367 -14.72 8.45 -3.75
CA SER A 367 -16.15 8.07 -3.69
C SER A 367 -16.72 7.53 -5.00
N ASP A 368 -16.02 7.74 -6.13
CA ASP A 368 -16.48 7.34 -7.46
C ASP A 368 -15.74 6.10 -7.99
N GLY A 369 -16.28 5.50 -9.05
CA GLY A 369 -15.65 4.41 -9.77
C GLY A 369 -15.43 3.18 -8.88
N VAL A 370 -14.17 2.79 -8.71
CA VAL A 370 -13.80 1.62 -7.88
C VAL A 370 -14.03 1.86 -6.37
N PHE A 371 -14.24 3.12 -5.95
CA PHE A 371 -14.44 3.52 -4.56
C PHE A 371 -15.92 3.72 -4.19
N ALA A 372 -16.84 3.40 -5.09
CA ALA A 372 -18.27 3.50 -4.83
C ALA A 372 -18.68 2.73 -3.56
N ASN A 373 -19.68 3.24 -2.84
CA ASN A 373 -20.16 2.71 -1.55
C ASN A 373 -19.12 2.70 -0.43
N ASP A 374 -18.26 3.72 -0.44
CA ASP A 374 -17.27 3.93 0.60
C ASP A 374 -16.34 2.74 0.82
N ALA A 375 -15.92 2.13 -0.29
CA ALA A 375 -15.03 0.96 -0.27
C ALA A 375 -13.76 1.26 0.55
N GLY A 376 -13.38 0.31 1.39
CA GLY A 376 -12.13 0.37 2.12
C GLY A 376 -10.94 0.07 1.21
N GLY A 377 -9.74 0.36 1.70
CA GLY A 377 -8.54 0.03 0.94
C GLY A 377 -7.24 0.34 1.66
N THR A 378 -6.16 0.36 0.90
CA THR A 378 -4.83 0.84 1.31
C THR A 378 -4.27 1.75 0.23
N ILE A 379 -3.58 2.82 0.62
CA ILE A 379 -2.76 3.60 -0.29
C ILE A 379 -1.40 2.91 -0.43
N GLY A 380 -0.95 2.71 -1.67
CA GLY A 380 0.43 2.38 -1.97
C GLY A 380 1.26 3.65 -2.08
N ALA A 381 1.15 4.35 -3.22
CA ALA A 381 1.90 5.58 -3.50
C ALA A 381 1.16 6.52 -4.46
N ILE A 382 1.69 7.73 -4.62
CA ILE A 382 1.34 8.68 -5.68
C ILE A 382 2.61 9.09 -6.45
N ASN A 383 2.60 8.98 -7.77
CA ASN A 383 3.73 9.46 -8.58
C ASN A 383 3.62 10.97 -8.91
N ASN A 384 4.61 11.51 -9.60
CA ASN A 384 4.65 12.93 -9.95
C ASN A 384 3.70 13.34 -11.10
N PHE A 385 2.88 12.42 -11.59
CA PHE A 385 1.80 12.67 -12.55
C PHE A 385 0.40 12.58 -11.90
N ASN A 386 0.36 12.55 -10.56
CA ASN A 386 -0.85 12.44 -9.75
C ASN A 386 -1.60 11.10 -9.94
N GLU A 387 -0.88 10.03 -10.29
CA GLU A 387 -1.44 8.69 -10.37
C GLU A 387 -1.27 8.00 -9.03
N VAL A 388 -2.40 7.68 -8.40
CA VAL A 388 -2.45 7.01 -7.10
C VAL A 388 -2.66 5.52 -7.32
N VAL A 389 -1.88 4.69 -6.64
CA VAL A 389 -2.07 3.23 -6.63
C VAL A 389 -2.29 2.72 -5.20
N GLY A 390 -2.87 1.54 -5.08
CA GLY A 390 -3.13 0.90 -3.81
C GLY A 390 -4.03 -0.33 -3.97
N SER A 391 -4.69 -0.72 -2.89
CA SER A 391 -5.74 -1.75 -2.91
C SER A 391 -7.11 -1.19 -2.51
N VAL A 392 -8.16 -1.78 -3.03
CA VAL A 392 -9.55 -1.44 -2.72
C VAL A 392 -10.37 -2.71 -2.52
N ASP A 393 -11.36 -2.65 -1.62
CA ASP A 393 -12.31 -3.74 -1.40
C ASP A 393 -13.11 -3.99 -2.69
N MET A 394 -13.10 -5.24 -3.14
CA MET A 394 -13.73 -5.66 -4.39
C MET A 394 -15.25 -5.79 -4.26
N THR A 395 -15.74 -6.12 -3.06
CA THR A 395 -17.14 -6.50 -2.83
C THR A 395 -17.86 -5.52 -1.91
N ARG A 396 -19.18 -5.55 -1.95
CA ARG A 396 -20.06 -4.67 -1.15
C ARG A 396 -20.63 -5.35 0.10
N GLY A 397 -20.28 -6.62 0.34
CA GLY A 397 -20.80 -7.39 1.47
C GLY A 397 -20.45 -6.74 2.81
N ARG A 398 -21.29 -6.84 3.84
CA ARG A 398 -20.95 -6.29 5.16
C ARG A 398 -19.74 -7.05 5.74
N GLU A 399 -18.82 -6.31 6.34
CA GLU A 399 -17.74 -6.91 7.13
C GLU A 399 -18.16 -7.06 8.59
N ILE A 400 -18.94 -6.09 9.09
CA ILE A 400 -19.59 -6.19 10.39
C ILE A 400 -20.58 -7.36 10.36
N ASP A 401 -20.39 -8.31 11.27
CA ASP A 401 -21.09 -9.60 11.33
C ASP A 401 -20.88 -10.46 10.07
N GLY A 402 -19.82 -10.18 9.29
CA GLY A 402 -19.49 -10.86 8.05
C GLY A 402 -18.04 -11.28 8.00
N THR A 403 -17.48 -11.35 6.78
CA THR A 403 -16.10 -11.72 6.53
C THR A 403 -15.34 -10.54 5.91
N PRO A 404 -13.99 -10.51 6.04
CA PRO A 404 -13.18 -9.52 5.34
C PRO A 404 -13.44 -9.54 3.83
N ARG A 405 -13.52 -8.36 3.21
CA ARG A 405 -13.73 -8.25 1.76
C ARG A 405 -12.45 -8.62 1.01
N PRO A 406 -12.53 -9.40 -0.09
CA PRO A 406 -11.41 -9.57 -1.00
C PRO A 406 -10.96 -8.21 -1.56
N LYS A 407 -9.66 -8.00 -1.71
CA LYS A 407 -9.09 -6.77 -2.25
C LYS A 407 -8.59 -6.93 -3.68
N ARG A 408 -8.52 -5.81 -4.39
CA ARG A 408 -7.92 -5.69 -5.73
C ARG A 408 -7.07 -4.44 -5.80
N GLY A 409 -6.00 -4.52 -6.59
CA GLY A 409 -5.16 -3.37 -6.88
C GLY A 409 -5.91 -2.36 -7.74
N PHE A 410 -5.69 -1.06 -7.48
CA PHE A 410 -6.28 0.02 -8.27
C PHE A 410 -5.21 1.00 -8.78
N ILE A 411 -5.60 1.78 -9.79
CA ILE A 411 -4.94 3.04 -10.15
C ILE A 411 -5.99 4.14 -10.31
N TYR A 412 -5.69 5.35 -9.83
CA TYR A 412 -6.53 6.53 -9.98
C TYR A 412 -5.67 7.74 -10.39
N PRO A 413 -5.72 8.19 -11.66
CA PRO A 413 -5.19 9.49 -12.04
C PRO A 413 -6.09 10.62 -11.51
N LEU A 414 -5.61 11.33 -10.49
CA LEU A 414 -6.34 12.46 -9.93
C LEU A 414 -6.44 13.60 -10.94
N ASN A 415 -7.57 14.30 -10.95
CA ASN A 415 -7.75 15.54 -11.71
C ASN A 415 -7.56 16.75 -10.79
N VAL A 416 -6.31 17.10 -10.52
CA VAL A 416 -5.89 18.16 -9.60
C VAL A 416 -4.71 18.94 -10.19
N ASP A 417 -4.20 19.93 -9.46
CA ASP A 417 -3.05 20.71 -9.91
C ASP A 417 -1.84 19.81 -10.26
N GLY A 418 -1.22 20.08 -11.41
CA GLY A 418 -0.09 19.31 -11.92
C GLY A 418 -0.44 18.03 -12.68
N THR A 419 -1.73 17.69 -12.86
CA THR A 419 -2.14 16.53 -13.65
C THR A 419 -1.80 16.70 -15.13
N GLU A 420 -1.04 15.76 -15.70
CA GLU A 420 -0.80 15.71 -17.14
C GLU A 420 -2.01 15.09 -17.87
N SER A 421 -2.71 15.93 -18.63
CA SER A 421 -3.93 15.55 -19.35
C SER A 421 -3.76 14.34 -20.26
N ARG A 422 -2.66 14.23 -21.02
CA ARG A 422 -2.45 13.11 -21.95
C ARG A 422 -2.27 11.79 -21.23
N ARG A 423 -1.72 11.83 -20.02
CA ARG A 423 -1.49 10.64 -19.20
C ARG A 423 -2.78 10.20 -18.52
N SER A 424 -3.52 11.13 -17.93
CA SER A 424 -4.85 10.85 -17.36
C SER A 424 -5.85 10.33 -18.41
N GLN A 425 -5.78 10.82 -19.65
CA GLN A 425 -6.61 10.36 -20.77
C GLN A 425 -6.39 8.89 -21.15
N ILE A 426 -5.19 8.34 -20.94
CA ILE A 426 -4.91 6.90 -21.16
C ILE A 426 -5.85 6.05 -20.31
N PHE A 427 -6.12 6.51 -19.08
CA PHE A 427 -7.04 5.90 -18.13
C PHE A 427 -8.46 6.48 -18.24
N GLN A 428 -8.78 7.19 -19.32
CA GLN A 428 -10.10 7.80 -19.54
C GLN A 428 -10.52 8.75 -18.40
N ASN A 429 -9.55 9.39 -17.72
CA ASN A 429 -9.73 10.30 -16.60
C ASN A 429 -10.55 9.71 -15.42
N ARG A 430 -10.40 8.40 -15.15
CA ARG A 430 -11.10 7.73 -14.06
C ARG A 430 -10.24 6.64 -13.41
N SER A 431 -10.68 6.18 -12.24
CA SER A 431 -10.08 5.06 -11.52
C SER A 431 -10.35 3.72 -12.22
N TRP A 432 -9.40 2.78 -12.11
CA TRP A 432 -9.51 1.42 -12.63
C TRP A 432 -9.02 0.39 -11.62
N LEU A 433 -9.60 -0.81 -11.69
CA LEU A 433 -8.95 -1.99 -11.13
C LEU A 433 -7.80 -2.38 -12.06
N LEU A 434 -6.64 -2.72 -11.50
CA LEU A 434 -5.46 -3.11 -12.28
C LEU A 434 -5.71 -4.39 -13.10
N ASP A 435 -6.62 -5.24 -12.62
CA ASP A 435 -7.12 -6.41 -13.35
C ASP A 435 -7.80 -6.07 -14.69
N ASP A 436 -8.50 -4.94 -14.79
CA ASP A 436 -9.10 -4.49 -16.06
C ASP A 436 -8.03 -3.99 -17.04
N LEU A 437 -6.93 -3.45 -16.51
CA LEU A 437 -5.84 -2.89 -17.29
C LEU A 437 -4.89 -3.95 -17.85
N THR A 438 -5.00 -5.19 -17.36
CA THR A 438 -4.19 -6.34 -17.79
C THR A 438 -4.97 -7.33 -18.65
N ASN A 439 -6.29 -7.16 -18.74
CA ASN A 439 -7.18 -8.04 -19.49
C ASN A 439 -6.99 -7.90 -21.01
N GLY A 440 -7.21 -8.99 -21.75
CA GLY A 440 -7.04 -9.03 -23.22
C GLY A 440 -5.70 -9.63 -23.69
N ILE A 441 -4.77 -9.92 -22.77
CA ILE A 441 -3.53 -10.67 -23.04
C ILE A 441 -3.62 -12.02 -22.31
N ASN A 442 -3.48 -13.13 -23.05
CA ASN A 442 -3.62 -14.47 -22.48
C ASN A 442 -2.61 -14.75 -21.36
N ALA A 443 -1.36 -14.32 -21.53
CA ALA A 443 -0.31 -14.48 -20.51
C ALA A 443 -0.64 -13.74 -19.19
N ASN A 444 -1.34 -12.61 -19.27
CA ASN A 444 -1.77 -11.89 -18.07
C ASN A 444 -2.92 -12.61 -17.35
N ASN A 445 -3.63 -13.55 -18.00
CA ASN A 445 -4.72 -14.26 -17.36
C ASN A 445 -4.26 -15.21 -16.24
N GLU A 446 -2.96 -15.44 -16.08
CA GLU A 446 -2.41 -16.14 -14.92
C GLU A 446 -2.49 -15.34 -13.62
N PHE A 447 -2.69 -14.01 -13.70
CA PHE A 447 -2.58 -13.12 -12.55
C PHE A 447 -3.90 -12.43 -12.19
N ARG A 448 -4.10 -12.19 -10.89
CA ARG A 448 -5.08 -11.25 -10.34
C ARG A 448 -4.37 -10.31 -9.36
N ILE A 449 -4.35 -9.03 -9.67
CA ILE A 449 -3.61 -8.03 -8.90
C ILE A 449 -4.39 -7.68 -7.64
N ILE A 450 -3.85 -8.04 -6.48
CA ILE A 450 -4.53 -7.85 -5.18
C ILE A 450 -4.07 -6.62 -4.43
N ASP A 451 -2.86 -6.12 -4.73
CA ASP A 451 -2.29 -4.92 -4.13
C ASP A 451 -1.28 -4.26 -5.08
N ALA A 452 -1.18 -2.94 -4.99
CA ALA A 452 -0.21 -2.14 -5.73
C ALA A 452 0.47 -1.18 -4.78
N SER A 453 1.69 -1.53 -4.39
CA SER A 453 2.39 -0.92 -3.27
C SER A 453 3.08 0.38 -3.66
N ASP A 454 3.51 0.52 -4.92
CA ASP A 454 4.26 1.69 -5.37
C ASP A 454 4.18 1.87 -6.89
N ILE A 455 4.38 3.11 -7.36
CA ILE A 455 4.38 3.49 -8.77
C ILE A 455 5.45 4.56 -9.03
N ASN A 456 6.27 4.36 -10.07
CA ASN A 456 7.25 5.36 -10.49
C ASN A 456 6.72 6.29 -11.60
N ASP A 457 7.51 7.30 -11.93
CA ASP A 457 7.17 8.29 -12.95
C ASP A 457 7.17 7.71 -14.37
N ALA A 458 7.86 6.60 -14.62
CA ALA A 458 7.74 5.85 -15.87
C ALA A 458 6.38 5.11 -16.01
N GLY A 459 5.60 5.01 -14.92
CA GLY A 459 4.31 4.32 -14.89
C GLY A 459 4.41 2.83 -14.58
N ILE A 460 5.59 2.35 -14.18
CA ILE A 460 5.80 0.97 -13.73
C ILE A 460 5.32 0.85 -12.28
N ILE A 461 4.56 -0.21 -12.00
CA ILE A 461 3.95 -0.45 -10.70
C ILE A 461 4.59 -1.69 -10.06
N SER A 462 4.98 -1.57 -8.79
CA SER A 462 5.28 -2.71 -7.92
C SER A 462 3.98 -3.23 -7.32
N ALA A 463 3.68 -4.51 -7.54
CA ALA A 463 2.40 -5.09 -7.16
C ALA A 463 2.55 -6.50 -6.61
N THR A 464 1.48 -6.96 -5.97
CA THR A 464 1.30 -8.33 -5.50
C THR A 464 0.12 -8.94 -6.24
N ALA A 465 0.28 -10.18 -6.72
CA ALA A 465 -0.74 -10.88 -7.46
C ALA A 465 -1.03 -12.28 -6.88
N LEU A 466 -2.29 -12.71 -6.98
CA LEU A 466 -2.61 -14.13 -6.98
C LEU A 466 -2.24 -14.69 -8.35
N LYS A 467 -1.54 -15.82 -8.38
CA LYS A 467 -1.14 -16.53 -9.59
C LYS A 467 -1.82 -17.89 -9.68
N CYS A 468 -2.46 -18.13 -10.81
CA CYS A 468 -2.91 -19.43 -11.26
C CYS A 468 -2.01 -19.92 -12.41
N GLU A 469 -1.11 -20.86 -12.13
CA GLU A 469 -0.20 -21.40 -13.14
C GLU A 469 -0.96 -22.03 -14.30
N GLY A 470 -0.70 -21.57 -15.53
CA GLY A 470 -1.42 -21.97 -16.74
C GLY A 470 -2.68 -21.16 -17.03
N GLY A 471 -3.06 -20.23 -16.16
CA GLY A 471 -4.19 -19.33 -16.34
C GLY A 471 -5.42 -19.71 -15.53
N TYR A 472 -6.18 -18.68 -15.12
CA TYR A 472 -7.52 -18.87 -14.55
C TYR A 472 -8.48 -19.44 -15.59
N ASP A 473 -9.52 -20.15 -15.13
CA ASP A 473 -10.49 -20.85 -16.00
C ASP A 473 -11.19 -19.93 -17.00
N THR A 474 -11.43 -18.67 -16.59
CA THR A 474 -11.97 -17.59 -17.43
C THR A 474 -11.19 -16.29 -17.22
N THR A 475 -11.54 -15.26 -17.99
CA THR A 475 -11.00 -13.90 -17.81
C THR A 475 -11.76 -13.09 -16.75
N GLU A 476 -12.82 -13.65 -16.15
CA GLU A 476 -13.60 -12.98 -15.10
C GLU A 476 -12.73 -12.67 -13.88
N ILE A 477 -13.06 -11.59 -13.19
CA ILE A 477 -12.25 -11.08 -12.06
C ILE A 477 -12.28 -12.03 -10.85
N ASP A 478 -13.36 -12.78 -10.69
CA ASP A 478 -13.58 -13.78 -9.65
C ASP A 478 -13.55 -15.22 -10.19
N SER A 479 -12.91 -15.43 -11.34
CA SER A 479 -12.69 -16.77 -11.91
C SER A 479 -12.03 -17.72 -10.90
N LEU A 480 -12.36 -18.99 -11.00
CA LEU A 480 -11.64 -20.05 -10.28
C LEU A 480 -10.30 -20.35 -10.98
N CYS A 481 -9.37 -20.89 -10.20
CA CYS A 481 -8.14 -21.48 -10.70
C CYS A 481 -8.28 -23.01 -10.71
N LYS A 482 -8.09 -23.65 -11.86
CA LYS A 482 -8.16 -25.12 -12.02
C LYS A 482 -9.43 -25.71 -11.43
N GLY A 483 -10.59 -25.12 -11.72
CA GLY A 483 -11.88 -25.58 -11.21
C GLY A 483 -12.12 -25.35 -9.71
N GLY A 484 -11.25 -24.59 -9.04
CA GLY A 484 -11.37 -24.29 -7.60
C GLY A 484 -10.63 -25.27 -6.69
N ASP A 485 -9.64 -25.99 -7.23
CA ASP A 485 -8.78 -26.88 -6.44
C ASP A 485 -8.11 -26.13 -5.28
N ILE A 486 -8.01 -26.78 -4.12
CA ILE A 486 -7.46 -26.12 -2.93
C ILE A 486 -5.94 -25.96 -3.07
N GLY A 487 -5.45 -24.75 -2.84
CA GLY A 487 -4.02 -24.48 -2.73
C GLY A 487 -3.28 -24.32 -4.05
N VAL A 488 -3.98 -24.27 -5.19
CA VAL A 488 -3.37 -24.09 -6.52
C VAL A 488 -2.99 -22.64 -6.82
N GLU A 489 -3.59 -21.66 -6.14
CA GLU A 489 -3.21 -20.24 -6.28
C GLU A 489 -2.02 -19.91 -5.39
N THR A 490 -1.00 -19.24 -5.92
CA THR A 490 0.14 -18.73 -5.14
C THR A 490 0.10 -17.21 -5.06
N VAL A 491 0.80 -16.62 -4.09
CA VAL A 491 0.96 -15.17 -3.97
C VAL A 491 2.35 -14.79 -4.44
N VAL A 492 2.43 -13.93 -5.45
CA VAL A 492 3.66 -13.62 -6.16
C VAL A 492 3.87 -12.10 -6.27
N ALA A 493 5.13 -11.68 -6.26
CA ALA A 493 5.52 -10.30 -6.51
C ALA A 493 5.66 -10.07 -8.02
N VAL A 494 5.03 -9.02 -8.54
CA VAL A 494 4.99 -8.72 -9.96
C VAL A 494 5.30 -7.25 -10.24
N LYS A 495 5.89 -7.00 -11.41
CA LYS A 495 6.00 -5.69 -12.04
C LYS A 495 4.88 -5.54 -13.05
N MET A 496 4.14 -4.43 -12.99
CA MET A 496 3.25 -4.05 -14.09
C MET A 496 3.95 -3.03 -14.98
N ILE A 497 4.19 -3.41 -16.23
CA ILE A 497 4.93 -2.59 -17.20
C ILE A 497 3.96 -2.04 -18.26
N PRO A 498 3.87 -0.71 -18.45
CA PRO A 498 3.03 -0.13 -19.50
C PRO A 498 3.33 -0.68 -20.90
N ILE A 499 2.29 -0.84 -21.72
CA ILE A 499 2.43 -1.19 -23.13
C ILE A 499 2.62 0.11 -23.94
N ALA A 500 3.81 0.29 -24.51
CA ALA A 500 4.18 1.52 -25.22
C ALA A 500 3.44 1.72 -26.57
N ASN A 501 3.11 0.63 -27.27
CA ASN A 501 2.49 0.71 -28.59
C ASN A 501 0.99 1.00 -28.48
N GLU A 502 0.57 2.16 -28.96
CA GLU A 502 -0.83 2.61 -28.94
C GLU A 502 -1.79 1.64 -29.63
N SER A 503 -1.39 0.97 -30.73
CA SER A 503 -2.27 0.00 -31.41
C SER A 503 -2.49 -1.29 -30.63
N GLN A 504 -1.68 -1.54 -29.60
CA GLN A 504 -1.77 -2.69 -28.70
C GLN A 504 -2.35 -2.31 -27.34
N ARG A 505 -2.66 -1.02 -27.13
CA ARG A 505 -3.30 -0.54 -25.91
C ARG A 505 -4.81 -0.59 -26.04
N SER A 506 -5.43 -1.27 -25.09
CA SER A 506 -6.88 -1.25 -24.88
C SER A 506 -7.17 -1.42 -23.40
N ILE A 507 -8.31 -0.91 -22.96
CA ILE A 507 -8.85 -1.22 -21.64
C ILE A 507 -10.13 -2.01 -21.86
N THR A 508 -10.13 -3.25 -21.38
CA THR A 508 -11.27 -4.16 -21.46
C THR A 508 -11.61 -4.62 -20.06
N THR A 509 -12.77 -4.23 -19.54
CA THR A 509 -13.19 -4.64 -18.19
C THR A 509 -13.28 -6.15 -18.08
N ARG A 510 -12.90 -6.69 -16.92
CA ARG A 510 -13.22 -8.07 -16.57
C ARG A 510 -14.64 -8.15 -16.03
N ASP A 511 -15.40 -9.09 -16.55
CA ASP A 511 -16.72 -9.43 -16.05
C ASP A 511 -16.62 -10.18 -14.70
N TYR A 512 -17.77 -10.36 -14.06
CA TYR A 512 -17.94 -11.23 -12.90
C TYR A 512 -18.70 -12.47 -13.32
N ARG A 513 -18.42 -13.60 -12.67
CA ARG A 513 -19.20 -14.82 -12.85
C ARG A 513 -20.69 -14.57 -12.66
N SER A 514 -21.51 -15.23 -13.48
CA SER A 514 -22.96 -15.27 -13.30
C SER A 514 -23.28 -15.82 -11.90
N ASN A 515 -24.02 -15.03 -11.09
CA ASN A 515 -24.33 -15.29 -9.67
C ASN A 515 -23.17 -15.12 -8.68
N SER A 516 -22.15 -14.30 -9.02
CA SER A 516 -21.10 -13.95 -8.07
C SER A 516 -21.67 -13.25 -6.82
N GLU A 517 -21.31 -13.75 -5.63
CA GLU A 517 -21.56 -13.07 -4.35
C GLU A 517 -20.77 -11.75 -4.24
N SER A 518 -19.80 -11.52 -5.13
CA SER A 518 -18.98 -10.31 -5.15
C SER A 518 -19.79 -9.05 -5.43
N GLY A 519 -20.96 -9.19 -6.07
CA GLY A 519 -21.82 -8.09 -6.51
C GLY A 519 -21.13 -7.23 -7.57
N SER A 520 -21.87 -6.73 -8.57
CA SER A 520 -21.32 -5.71 -9.45
C SER A 520 -21.03 -4.45 -8.63
N VAL A 521 -19.77 -4.04 -8.50
CA VAL A 521 -19.49 -2.62 -8.29
C VAL A 521 -20.02 -1.93 -9.54
N GLU A 522 -21.13 -1.19 -9.43
CA GLU A 522 -21.69 -0.43 -10.55
C GLU A 522 -20.63 0.55 -11.05
N ARG A 523 -19.97 0.18 -12.14
CA ARG A 523 -18.97 0.99 -12.83
C ARG A 523 -19.72 1.97 -13.72
N GLN A 524 -20.32 3.01 -13.12
CA GLN A 524 -21.02 4.04 -13.87
C GLN A 524 -20.02 4.72 -14.82
N GLY A 525 -20.19 4.46 -16.13
CA GLY A 525 -19.33 4.95 -17.20
C GLY A 525 -19.97 4.62 -18.54
N ALA A 526 -20.71 5.58 -19.07
CA ALA A 526 -21.60 5.48 -20.22
C ALA A 526 -21.00 4.81 -21.48
N SER A 527 -21.66 3.74 -21.94
CA SER A 527 -22.29 3.73 -23.28
C SER A 527 -23.46 2.72 -23.30
N LEU A 528 -24.50 2.97 -22.51
CA LEU A 528 -25.82 2.44 -22.89
C LEU A 528 -26.31 3.26 -24.08
N GLY A 529 -25.93 2.79 -25.27
CA GLY A 529 -26.51 3.26 -26.52
C GLY A 529 -28.04 3.25 -26.40
N TRP A 530 -28.62 4.37 -26.79
CA TRP A 530 -30.04 4.72 -26.84
C TRP A 530 -30.87 3.75 -27.72
N LEU A 531 -30.92 2.45 -27.42
CA LEU A 531 -31.76 1.49 -28.16
C LEU A 531 -32.38 0.38 -27.31
N ALA A 532 -32.23 0.38 -25.98
CA ALA A 532 -32.81 -0.67 -25.11
C ALA A 532 -34.02 -0.21 -24.26
N LEU A 533 -34.58 0.97 -24.52
CA LEU A 533 -35.77 1.51 -23.81
C LEU A 533 -37.04 1.59 -24.68
N GLY A 534 -37.12 0.73 -25.70
CA GLY A 534 -38.27 0.63 -26.61
C GLY A 534 -38.99 -0.72 -26.62
N LEU A 535 -38.62 -1.68 -25.76
CA LEU A 535 -39.11 -3.07 -25.87
C LEU A 535 -39.68 -3.65 -24.57
N LEU A 536 -40.14 -2.80 -23.66
CA LEU A 536 -40.93 -3.19 -22.48
C LEU A 536 -42.29 -2.46 -22.39
N THR A 537 -42.78 -1.89 -23.49
CA THR A 537 -44.11 -1.25 -23.58
C THR A 537 -45.10 -1.98 -24.47
N LEU A 538 -44.77 -3.16 -24.98
CA LEU A 538 -45.68 -4.03 -25.72
C LEU A 538 -45.58 -5.45 -25.21
N LEU A 539 -46.24 -5.74 -24.09
CA LEU A 539 -46.89 -7.02 -23.77
C LEU A 539 -47.67 -6.84 -22.46
N GLY A 540 -48.64 -5.92 -22.49
CA GLY A 540 -49.77 -5.96 -21.57
C GLY A 540 -50.78 -7.02 -22.01
N PHE A 541 -51.53 -7.52 -21.03
CA PHE A 541 -52.72 -8.39 -21.11
C PHE A 541 -52.49 -9.92 -21.17
N ARG A 542 -52.67 -10.60 -20.03
CA ARG A 542 -53.98 -11.11 -19.58
C ARG A 542 -53.94 -11.74 -18.18
N ARG A 543 -54.91 -11.33 -17.35
CA ARG A 543 -55.43 -12.03 -16.16
C ARG A 543 -56.24 -13.28 -16.56
N LYS A 544 -56.14 -14.33 -15.74
CA LYS A 544 -57.15 -15.28 -15.20
C LYS A 544 -56.42 -16.61 -14.90
N ALA A 545 -56.56 -17.28 -13.76
CA ALA A 545 -57.59 -17.27 -12.71
C ALA A 545 -56.99 -17.06 -11.32
#